data_AF-A0A2U8W7Z1-F1
#
_entry.id   AF-A0A2U8W7Z1-F1
#
_cell.length_a   1.000
_cell.length_b   1.000
_cell.length_c   1.000
_cell.angle_alpha   90.00
_cell.angle_beta   90.00
_cell.angle_gamma   90.00
#
_symmetry.space_group_name_H-M   'P 1'
#
loop_
_entity.id
_entity.type
_entity.pdbx_description
1 polymer ?
#
loop_
_entity_poly.entity_id
_entity_poly.type
_entity_poly.pdbx_seq_one_letter_code
_entity_poly.pdbx_strand_id
1 'polypeptide(L)'
;MEVQGEVKRLVAVLLEFTAGTPDAITAAHEVAEAQIHLQRVLALKSQITGEIQEALGGLPEPAQPASGSRRGAPLAAALEALSRLERYERRAYSRQKSAFRRFDDVIGHHGET
;
A
#
# COMPACT_ATOMS: atom_id res chain seq x y z
N MET A 1 -14.55 -6.00 8.82
CA MET A 1 -14.69 -7.45 8.55
C MET A 1 -13.99 -7.86 7.24
N GLU A 2 -13.94 -6.99 6.22
CA GLU A 2 -13.30 -7.28 4.91
C GLU A 2 -11.78 -7.54 4.97
N VAL A 3 -11.04 -6.77 5.77
CA VAL A 3 -9.57 -6.88 5.91
C VAL A 3 -9.13 -8.27 6.35
N GLN A 4 -9.84 -8.89 7.29
CA GLN A 4 -9.53 -10.23 7.76
C GLN A 4 -9.82 -11.29 6.69
N GLY A 5 -10.77 -11.04 5.78
CA GLY A 5 -11.04 -11.91 4.63
C GLY A 5 -9.96 -11.81 3.54
N GLU A 6 -9.43 -10.61 3.29
CA GLU A 6 -8.33 -10.40 2.35
C GLU A 6 -7.03 -11.04 2.81
N VAL A 7 -6.68 -10.88 4.10
CA VAL A 7 -5.51 -11.55 4.70
C VAL A 7 -5.61 -13.07 4.51
N LYS A 8 -6.77 -13.66 4.83
CA LYS A 8 -6.98 -15.11 4.70
C LYS A 8 -6.84 -15.62 3.26
N ARG A 9 -7.33 -14.85 2.27
CA ARG A 9 -7.19 -15.21 0.85
C ARG A 9 -5.73 -15.17 0.40
N LEU A 10 -4.99 -14.13 0.78
CA LEU A 10 -3.57 -14.01 0.45
C LEU A 10 -2.73 -15.11 1.11
N VAL A 11 -3.03 -15.43 2.38
CA VAL A 11 -2.40 -16.54 3.09
C VAL A 11 -2.65 -17.87 2.37
N ALA A 12 -3.87 -18.14 1.92
CA ALA A 12 -4.18 -19.36 1.17
C ALA A 12 -3.35 -19.49 -0.12
N VAL A 13 -3.23 -18.40 -0.90
CA VAL A 13 -2.40 -18.38 -2.12
C VAL A 13 -0.91 -18.60 -1.81
N LEU A 14 -0.40 -18.00 -0.74
CA LEU A 14 1.00 -18.16 -0.35
C LEU A 14 1.31 -19.59 0.13
N LEU A 15 0.33 -20.25 0.76
CA LEU A 15 0.50 -21.59 1.29
C LEU A 15 0.21 -22.71 0.29
N GLU A 16 -0.43 -22.42 -0.86
CA GLU A 16 -0.68 -23.41 -1.93
C GLU A 16 0.59 -24.14 -2.41
N PHE A 17 1.77 -23.56 -2.16
CA PHE A 17 3.07 -24.09 -2.59
C PHE A 17 3.98 -24.54 -1.43
N THR A 18 3.46 -24.65 -0.20
CA THR A 18 4.27 -24.98 0.99
C THR A 18 3.63 -26.06 1.84
N ALA A 19 4.43 -26.91 2.48
CA ALA A 19 3.92 -27.75 3.57
C ALA A 19 3.44 -26.80 4.67
N GLY A 20 2.14 -26.78 4.96
CA GLY A 20 1.48 -25.80 5.84
C GLY A 20 1.87 -25.89 7.32
N THR A 21 3.16 -25.79 7.63
CA THR A 21 3.69 -25.76 8.99
C THR A 21 3.19 -24.52 9.73
N PRO A 22 3.05 -24.55 11.06
CA PRO A 22 2.64 -23.37 11.84
C PRO A 22 3.51 -22.14 11.59
N ASP A 23 4.81 -22.34 11.38
CA ASP A 23 5.77 -21.26 11.09
C ASP A 23 5.56 -20.69 9.67
N ALA A 24 5.32 -21.55 8.67
CA ALA A 24 4.99 -21.10 7.31
C ALA A 24 3.66 -20.33 7.27
N ILE A 25 2.65 -20.78 8.02
CA ILE A 25 1.37 -20.06 8.16
C ILE A 25 1.61 -18.68 8.78
N THR A 26 2.36 -18.60 9.87
CA THR A 26 2.65 -17.32 10.55
C THR A 26 3.40 -16.36 9.62
N ALA A 27 4.42 -16.85 8.91
CA ALA A 27 5.17 -16.03 7.96
C ALA A 27 4.29 -15.59 6.75
N ALA A 28 3.40 -16.44 6.25
CA ALA A 28 2.45 -16.08 5.20
C ALA A 28 1.48 -14.98 5.65
N HIS A 29 1.04 -15.02 6.91
CA HIS A 29 0.23 -13.97 7.52
C HIS A 29 0.97 -12.63 7.55
N GLU A 30 2.24 -12.63 7.97
CA GLU A 30 3.07 -11.42 7.99
C GLU A 30 3.25 -10.81 6.58
N VAL A 31 3.41 -11.64 5.56
CA VAL A 31 3.47 -11.21 4.15
C VAL A 31 2.15 -10.59 3.71
N ALA A 32 1.02 -11.26 3.97
CA ALA A 32 -0.31 -10.78 3.60
C ALA A 32 -0.63 -9.42 4.25
N GLU A 33 -0.33 -9.26 5.53
CA GLU A 33 -0.50 -7.98 6.23
C GLU A 33 0.36 -6.86 5.63
N ALA A 34 1.62 -7.17 5.31
CA ALA A 34 2.53 -6.20 4.71
C ALA A 34 2.09 -5.78 3.30
N GLN A 35 1.56 -6.72 2.51
CA GLN A 35 0.99 -6.43 1.19
C GLN A 35 -0.25 -5.54 1.28
N ILE A 36 -1.19 -5.84 2.17
CA ILE A 36 -2.38 -5.01 2.37
C ILE A 36 -1.99 -3.60 2.84
N HIS A 37 -1.01 -3.50 3.75
CA HIS A 37 -0.53 -2.20 4.20
C HIS A 37 0.07 -1.39 3.05
N LEU A 38 0.90 -2.01 2.21
CA LEU A 38 1.45 -1.35 1.02
C LEU A 38 0.34 -0.92 0.05
N GLN A 39 -0.62 -1.78 -0.25
CA GLN A 39 -1.74 -1.46 -1.13
C GLN A 39 -2.53 -0.25 -0.64
N ARG A 40 -2.78 -0.15 0.68
CA ARG A 40 -3.45 1.01 1.27
C ARG A 40 -2.65 2.29 1.10
N VAL A 41 -1.33 2.24 1.31
CA VAL A 41 -0.47 3.40 1.12
C VAL A 41 -0.47 3.85 -0.34
N LEU A 42 -0.40 2.91 -1.29
CA LEU A 42 -0.47 3.21 -2.71
C LEU A 42 -1.84 3.75 -3.15
N ALA A 43 -2.93 3.20 -2.62
CA ALA A 43 -4.28 3.70 -2.87
C ALA A 43 -4.46 5.14 -2.37
N LEU A 44 -3.98 5.43 -1.16
CA LEU A 44 -4.00 6.79 -0.61
C LEU A 44 -3.13 7.75 -1.44
N LYS A 45 -1.96 7.29 -1.91
CA LYS A 45 -1.09 8.07 -2.80
C LYS A 45 -1.81 8.40 -4.12
N SER A 46 -2.50 7.43 -4.70
CA SER A 46 -3.29 7.62 -5.91
C SER A 46 -4.41 8.64 -5.69
N GLN A 47 -5.12 8.55 -4.56
CA GLN A 47 -6.18 9.49 -4.20
C GLN A 47 -5.65 10.92 -4.09
N ILE A 48 -4.59 11.14 -3.30
CA ILE A 48 -3.98 12.47 -3.11
C ILE A 48 -3.46 13.01 -4.45
N THR A 49 -2.89 12.16 -5.30
CA THR A 49 -2.43 12.56 -6.64
C THR A 49 -3.59 13.01 -7.52
N GLY A 50 -4.74 12.33 -7.44
CA GLY A 50 -5.97 12.74 -8.11
C GLY A 50 -6.47 14.11 -7.63
N GLU A 51 -6.51 14.33 -6.31
CA GLU A 51 -6.88 15.62 -5.70
C GLU A 51 -5.96 16.77 -6.18
N ILE A 52 -4.66 16.50 -6.30
CA ILE A 52 -3.68 17.47 -6.85
C ILE A 52 -3.99 17.77 -8.33
N GLN A 53 -4.24 16.75 -9.15
CA GLN A 53 -4.55 16.92 -10.57
C GLN A 53 -5.85 17.72 -10.78
N GLU A 54 -6.88 17.45 -10.00
CA GLU A 54 -8.14 18.20 -10.01
C GLU A 54 -7.91 19.67 -9.60
N ALA A 55 -7.14 19.91 -8.54
CA ALA A 55 -6.84 21.25 -8.06
C ALA A 55 -6.05 22.09 -9.08
N LEU A 56 -5.12 21.44 -9.80
CA LEU A 56 -4.33 22.03 -10.89
C LEU A 56 -5.15 22.26 -12.17
N GLY A 57 -6.42 21.86 -12.19
CA GLY A 57 -7.34 22.09 -13.29
C GLY A 57 -7.17 21.06 -14.39
N GLY A 58 -7.61 19.83 -14.13
CA GLY A 58 -7.87 18.84 -15.19
C GLY A 58 -8.49 19.53 -16.42
N LEU A 59 -7.95 19.20 -17.60
CA LEU A 59 -8.13 19.86 -18.91
C LEU A 59 -9.26 20.90 -19.02
N PRO A 60 -8.98 22.09 -19.61
CA PRO A 60 -9.83 23.27 -19.45
C PRO A 60 -11.19 23.12 -20.14
N GLU A 61 -12.27 23.22 -19.36
CA GLU A 61 -13.54 23.76 -19.85
C GLU A 61 -13.38 25.28 -20.06
N PRO A 62 -13.75 25.84 -21.22
CA PRO A 62 -13.52 27.24 -21.50
C PRO A 62 -14.50 28.13 -20.72
N ALA A 63 -13.91 29.14 -20.07
CA ALA A 63 -14.51 30.36 -19.55
C ALA A 63 -15.28 30.29 -18.22
N GLN A 64 -14.55 30.58 -17.13
CA GLN A 64 -14.91 31.67 -16.21
C GLN A 64 -13.68 32.12 -15.41
N PRO A 65 -13.49 33.44 -15.16
CA PRO A 65 -12.32 33.95 -14.43
C PRO A 65 -12.46 33.64 -12.94
N ALA A 66 -11.97 32.48 -12.51
CA ALA A 66 -11.97 32.11 -11.10
C ALA A 66 -10.85 32.85 -10.36
N SER A 67 -11.27 33.87 -9.60
CA SER A 67 -10.57 34.51 -8.48
C SER A 67 -9.52 33.60 -7.80
N GLY A 68 -8.25 34.01 -7.88
CA GLY A 68 -7.06 33.25 -7.49
C GLY A 68 -6.81 33.08 -5.98
N SER A 69 -7.82 32.75 -5.18
CA SER A 69 -7.64 32.57 -3.73
C SER A 69 -8.20 31.26 -3.16
N ARG A 70 -9.22 30.64 -3.78
CA ARG A 70 -9.89 29.45 -3.18
C ARG A 70 -9.20 28.11 -3.41
N ARG A 71 -8.35 27.96 -4.44
CA ARG A 71 -7.70 26.68 -4.78
C ARG A 71 -6.32 26.47 -4.12
N GLY A 72 -5.70 27.51 -3.57
CA GLY A 72 -4.34 27.43 -3.02
C GLY A 72 -4.20 26.62 -1.74
N ALA A 73 -5.15 26.75 -0.80
CA ALA A 73 -5.10 26.03 0.48
C ALA A 73 -5.33 24.52 0.36
N PRO A 74 -6.29 24.02 -0.45
CA PRO A 74 -6.46 22.58 -0.68
C PRO A 74 -5.24 21.93 -1.38
N LEU A 75 -4.64 22.62 -2.35
CA LEU A 75 -3.45 22.11 -3.06
C LEU A 75 -2.24 22.00 -2.14
N ALA A 76 -1.99 23.03 -1.31
CA ALA A 76 -0.89 23.00 -0.35
C ALA A 76 -1.04 21.85 0.66
N ALA A 77 -2.25 21.62 1.17
CA ALA A 77 -2.55 20.51 2.07
C ALA A 77 -2.33 19.13 1.42
N ALA A 78 -2.74 18.96 0.15
CA ALA A 78 -2.52 17.72 -0.59
C ALA A 78 -1.03 17.45 -0.85
N LEU A 79 -0.25 18.47 -1.20
CA LEU A 79 1.21 18.36 -1.35
C LEU A 79 1.90 17.99 -0.04
N GLU A 80 1.48 18.57 1.09
CA GLU A 80 1.99 18.23 2.40
C GLU A 80 1.64 16.78 2.78
N ALA A 81 0.40 16.36 2.53
CA ALA A 81 -0.04 14.99 2.76
C ALA A 81 0.77 13.99 1.92
N LEU A 82 1.06 14.31 0.65
CA LEU A 82 1.90 13.48 -0.22
C LEU A 82 3.33 13.36 0.33
N SER A 83 3.94 14.46 0.78
CA SER A 83 5.27 14.45 1.38
C SER A 83 5.34 13.59 2.65
N ARG A 84 4.31 13.65 3.50
CA ARG A 84 4.19 12.79 4.68
C ARG A 84 4.05 11.32 4.28
N LEU A 85 3.27 11.04 3.23
CA LEU A 85 3.01 9.68 2.75
C LEU A 85 4.26 8.97 2.25
N GLU A 86 5.22 9.67 1.66
CA GLU A 86 6.47 9.06 1.19
C GLU A 86 7.23 8.28 2.29
N ARG A 87 7.20 8.76 3.53
CA ARG A 87 7.84 8.05 4.66
C ARG A 87 7.12 6.74 4.97
N TYR A 88 5.79 6.76 4.91
CA TYR A 88 4.98 5.56 5.12
C TYR A 88 5.14 4.58 3.96
N GLU A 89 5.26 5.06 2.72
CA GLU A 89 5.54 4.23 1.54
C GLU A 89 6.87 3.50 1.66
N ARG A 90 7.97 4.22 1.99
CA ARG A 90 9.28 3.58 2.21
C ARG A 90 9.21 2.53 3.32
N ARG A 91 8.51 2.81 4.43
CA ARG A 91 8.33 1.86 5.54
C ARG A 91 7.49 0.64 5.13
N ALA A 92 6.44 0.83 4.33
CA ALA A 92 5.59 -0.24 3.83
C ALA A 92 6.38 -1.19 2.91
N TYR A 93 7.15 -0.64 1.97
CA TYR A 93 8.05 -1.44 1.13
C TYR A 93 9.11 -2.19 1.95
N SER A 94 9.70 -1.54 2.94
CA SER A 94 10.68 -2.18 3.81
C SER A 94 10.06 -3.33 4.62
N ARG A 95 8.85 -3.16 5.14
CA ARG A 95 8.12 -4.20 5.87
C ARG A 95 7.77 -5.37 4.96
N GLN A 96 7.27 -5.09 3.75
CA GLN A 96 6.97 -6.11 2.75
C GLN A 96 8.21 -6.93 2.40
N LYS A 97 9.32 -6.26 2.09
CA LYS A 97 10.60 -6.93 1.77
C LYS A 97 11.09 -7.81 2.92
N SER A 98 10.98 -7.33 4.15
CA SER A 98 11.38 -8.10 5.34
C SER A 98 10.48 -9.32 5.56
N ALA A 99 9.17 -9.17 5.37
CA ALA A 99 8.21 -10.27 5.52
C ALA A 99 8.44 -11.36 4.47
N PHE A 100 8.69 -10.98 3.21
CA PHE A 100 9.02 -11.94 2.16
C PHE A 100 10.31 -12.69 2.45
N ARG A 101 11.39 -12.01 2.85
CA ARG A 101 12.63 -12.69 3.22
C ARG A 101 12.42 -13.72 4.33
N ARG A 102 11.69 -13.36 5.37
CA ARG A 102 11.39 -14.29 6.47
C ARG A 102 10.56 -15.48 5.99
N PHE A 103 9.58 -15.24 5.12
CA PHE A 103 8.79 -16.31 4.52
C PHE A 103 9.68 -17.24 3.69
N ASP A 104 10.54 -16.69 2.82
CA ASP A 104 11.50 -17.43 2.00
C ASP A 104 12.48 -18.24 2.88
N ASP A 105 12.96 -17.67 3.98
CA ASP A 105 13.82 -18.36 4.94
C ASP A 105 13.09 -19.56 5.57
N VAL A 106 11.84 -19.37 6.03
CA VAL A 106 11.04 -20.43 6.67
C VAL A 106 10.73 -21.57 5.71
N ILE A 107 10.35 -21.26 4.47
CA ILE A 107 10.03 -22.30 3.47
C ILE A 107 11.30 -22.99 2.95
N GLY A 108 12.42 -22.27 2.84
CA GLY A 108 13.72 -22.82 2.43
C GLY A 108 14.30 -23.80 3.45
N HIS A 109 14.17 -23.51 4.75
CA HIS A 109 14.62 -24.41 5.82
C HIS A 109 13.78 -25.69 5.94
N HIS A 110 12.52 -25.67 5.50
CA HIS A 110 11.65 -26.86 5.48
C HIS A 110 11.89 -27.78 4.27
N GLY A 111 12.69 -27.37 3.29
CA GLY A 111 13.09 -28.20 2.15
C GLY A 111 14.35 -29.04 2.38
N GLU A 112 15.09 -28.80 3.47
CA GLU A 112 16.39 -29.44 3.76
C GLU A 112 16.35 -30.53 4.85
N THR A 113 15.18 -30.80 5.43
CA THR A 113 14.95 -31.84 6.46
C THR A 113 14.09 -32.98 5.92
#